data_AF-A0A842Q1C8-F1
#
_entry.id   AF-A0A842Q1C8-F1
#
_cell.length_a   1.000
_cell.length_b   1.000
_cell.length_c   1.000
_cell.angle_alpha   90.00
_cell.angle_beta   90.00
_cell.angle_gamma   90.00
#
_symmetry.space_group_name_H-M   'P 1'
#
loop_
_entity.id
_entity.type
_entity.pdbx_description
1 polymer ?
#
loop_
_entity_poly.entity_id
_entity_poly.type
_entity_poly.pdbx_seq_one_letter_code
_entity_poly.pdbx_strand_id
1 'polypeptide(L)'
;MNDTRGKTNNINVKVLSDSIKFYLPRVEGYLEIVRDLASQYGALSLIEFDGYFEGKFEPVKYTRAEIHTNDIDEERMIKFANKIRLNLKQKSFALEYNNHLILISED
;
A
#
# COMPACT_ATOMS: atom_id res chain seq x y z
N MET A 1 -25.02 8.58 7.05
CA MET A 1 -23.80 9.41 6.95
C MET A 1 -24.07 10.50 5.95
N ASN A 2 -23.99 11.76 6.38
CA ASN A 2 -24.39 12.92 5.58
C ASN A 2 -23.30 13.30 4.58
N ASP A 3 -23.65 13.28 3.30
CA ASP A 3 -22.84 13.79 2.18
C ASP A 3 -22.89 15.33 2.20
N THR A 4 -21.96 15.96 2.93
CA THR A 4 -21.78 17.41 2.91
C THR A 4 -20.81 17.80 1.79
N ARG A 5 -21.33 17.88 0.55
CA ARG A 5 -20.68 18.60 -0.55
C ARG A 5 -20.99 20.08 -0.47
N GLY A 6 -20.12 20.86 0.17
CA GLY A 6 -20.11 22.31 0.04
C GLY A 6 -19.43 22.72 -1.27
N LYS A 7 -20.18 23.31 -2.21
CA LYS A 7 -19.61 23.95 -3.42
C LYS A 7 -18.92 25.25 -3.02
N THR A 8 -17.60 25.23 -2.88
CA THR A 8 -16.77 26.44 -2.85
C THR A 8 -16.21 26.68 -4.27
N ASN A 9 -16.65 27.78 -4.89
CA ASN A 9 -16.13 28.39 -6.13
C ASN A 9 -15.44 27.43 -7.14
N ASN A 10 -16.22 26.77 -8.01
CA ASN A 10 -15.73 25.99 -9.16
C ASN A 10 -14.69 24.89 -8.89
N ILE A 11 -14.53 24.43 -7.65
CA ILE A 11 -13.61 23.32 -7.32
C ILE A 11 -14.44 22.05 -7.06
N ASN A 12 -14.07 20.95 -7.72
CA ASN A 12 -14.61 19.62 -7.43
C ASN A 12 -13.74 18.96 -6.35
N VAL A 13 -14.29 18.78 -5.16
CA VAL A 13 -13.59 18.15 -4.02
C VAL A 13 -14.13 16.73 -3.84
N LYS A 14 -13.24 15.74 -3.83
CA LYS A 14 -13.54 14.35 -3.50
C LYS A 14 -12.78 13.96 -2.23
N VAL A 15 -13.50 13.48 -1.23
CA VAL A 15 -12.90 12.88 -0.02
C VAL A 15 -12.63 11.40 -0.30
N LEU A 16 -11.42 10.95 0.02
CA LEU A 16 -10.99 9.57 -0.06
C LEU A 16 -10.95 9.00 1.36
N SER A 17 -11.85 8.06 1.68
CA SER A 17 -12.09 7.54 3.03
C SER A 17 -11.08 6.49 3.45
N ASP A 18 -10.53 5.76 2.49
CA ASP A 18 -9.66 4.63 2.77
C ASP A 18 -8.19 4.94 2.48
N SER A 19 -7.32 4.37 3.29
CA SER A 19 -5.86 4.43 3.14
C SER A 19 -5.29 3.02 3.19
N ILE A 20 -4.52 2.64 2.17
CA ILE A 20 -3.67 1.44 2.19
C ILE A 20 -2.21 1.86 2.13
N LYS A 21 -1.36 1.25 2.95
CA LYS A 21 0.09 1.44 2.93
C LYS A 21 0.76 0.09 2.74
N PHE A 22 1.48 -0.09 1.64
CA PHE A 22 2.30 -1.26 1.38
C PHE A 22 3.75 -0.98 1.78
N TYR A 23 4.34 -1.85 2.61
CA TYR A 23 5.73 -1.72 3.04
C TYR A 23 6.63 -2.57 2.12
N LEU A 24 7.13 -1.95 1.05
CA LEU A 24 7.85 -2.65 -0.02
C LEU A 24 9.36 -2.63 0.25
N PRO A 25 10.01 -3.78 0.46
CA PRO A 25 11.47 -3.84 0.46
C PRO A 25 12.00 -3.56 -0.96
N ARG A 26 13.06 -2.77 -1.10
CA ARG A 26 13.68 -2.44 -2.40
C ARG A 26 14.58 -3.57 -2.90
N VAL A 27 13.96 -4.72 -3.15
CA VAL A 27 14.59 -5.92 -3.74
C VAL A 27 14.13 -6.10 -5.19
N GLU A 28 14.71 -7.06 -5.91
CA GLU A 28 14.29 -7.38 -7.29
C GLU A 28 12.75 -7.57 -7.38
N GLY A 29 12.13 -6.96 -8.40
CA GLY A 29 10.67 -6.98 -8.60
C GLY A 29 9.89 -5.84 -7.92
N TYR A 30 10.50 -5.04 -7.03
CA TYR A 30 9.74 -3.97 -6.32
C TYR A 30 9.19 -2.88 -7.26
N LEU A 31 9.93 -2.51 -8.30
CA LEU A 31 9.51 -1.46 -9.25
C LEU A 31 8.28 -1.86 -10.05
N GLU A 32 8.12 -3.15 -10.36
CA GLU A 32 6.95 -3.69 -11.05
C GLU A 32 5.71 -3.53 -10.18
N ILE A 33 5.83 -3.83 -8.88
CA ILE A 33 4.74 -3.64 -7.91
C ILE A 33 4.33 -2.16 -7.82
N VAL A 34 5.31 -1.25 -7.73
CA VAL A 34 5.02 0.20 -7.70
C VAL A 34 4.28 0.64 -8.97
N ARG A 35 4.68 0.14 -10.14
CA ARG A 35 4.01 0.43 -11.42
C ARG A 35 2.59 -0.14 -11.45
N ASP A 36 2.40 -1.36 -10.99
CA ASP A 36 1.08 -2.00 -10.90
C ASP A 36 0.15 -1.19 -9.99
N LEU A 37 0.63 -0.78 -8.81
CA LEU A 37 -0.11 0.09 -7.89
C LEU A 37 -0.46 1.43 -8.53
N ALA A 38 0.49 2.09 -9.17
CA ALA A 38 0.26 3.37 -9.85
C ALA A 38 -0.75 3.26 -11.01
N SER A 39 -0.79 2.11 -11.70
CA SER A 39 -1.74 1.89 -12.80
C SER A 39 -3.18 1.65 -12.32
N GLN A 40 -3.34 1.06 -11.12
CA GLN A 40 -4.63 0.75 -10.53
C GLN A 40 -5.21 1.95 -9.76
N TYR A 41 -4.35 2.75 -9.12
CA TYR A 41 -4.76 3.79 -8.20
C TYR A 41 -4.20 5.15 -8.61
N GLY A 42 -5.09 6.13 -8.83
CA GLY A 42 -4.71 7.48 -9.25
C GLY A 42 -4.10 8.36 -8.16
N ALA A 43 -4.17 7.95 -6.88
CA ALA A 43 -3.65 8.69 -5.74
C ALA A 43 -2.64 7.83 -4.97
N LEU A 44 -1.40 7.78 -5.46
CA LEU A 44 -0.28 7.06 -4.88
C LEU A 44 0.79 8.04 -4.39
N SER A 45 1.29 7.83 -3.17
CA SER A 45 2.48 8.49 -2.62
C SER A 45 3.54 7.45 -2.28
N LEU A 46 4.82 7.79 -2.51
CA LEU A 46 5.96 6.94 -2.18
C LEU A 46 6.82 7.63 -1.12
N ILE A 47 7.15 6.90 -0.06
CA ILE A 47 8.06 7.37 1.01
C ILE A 47 9.19 6.38 1.15
N GLU A 48 10.43 6.83 0.98
CA GLU A 48 11.62 6.00 1.19
C GLU A 48 12.10 6.10 2.63
N PHE A 49 12.45 4.96 3.23
CA PHE A 49 12.95 4.89 4.59
C PHE A 49 13.83 3.63 4.79
N ASP A 50 14.62 3.61 5.86
CA ASP A 50 15.37 2.43 6.27
C ASP A 50 14.53 1.58 7.23
N GLY A 51 14.49 0.27 7.00
CA GLY A 51 13.71 -0.68 7.80
C GLY A 51 14.41 -2.01 7.98
N TYR A 52 13.99 -2.77 8.98
CA TYR A 52 14.50 -4.13 9.20
C TYR A 52 13.70 -5.15 8.38
N PHE A 53 14.39 -6.20 7.97
CA PHE A 53 13.86 -7.24 7.10
C PHE A 53 14.22 -8.60 7.69
N GLU A 54 13.30 -9.57 7.59
CA GLU A 54 13.51 -10.89 8.17
C GLU A 54 14.78 -11.56 7.62
N GLY A 55 15.71 -11.91 8.51
CA GLY A 55 17.00 -12.52 8.13
C GLY A 55 18.08 -11.54 7.66
N LYS A 56 17.87 -10.22 7.81
CA LYS A 56 18.92 -9.20 7.60
C LYS A 56 19.32 -8.56 8.91
N PHE A 57 20.64 -8.53 9.16
CA PHE A 57 21.22 -7.89 10.33
C PHE A 57 21.27 -6.37 10.20
N GLU A 58 21.45 -5.87 8.97
CA GLU A 58 21.50 -4.44 8.68
C GLU A 58 20.15 -3.93 8.15
N PRO A 59 19.78 -2.67 8.44
CA PRO A 59 18.63 -2.03 7.82
C PRO A 59 18.75 -2.05 6.29
N VAL A 60 17.63 -2.33 5.62
CA VAL A 60 17.51 -2.28 4.18
C VAL A 60 16.62 -1.12 3.76
N LYS A 61 16.78 -0.66 2.51
CA LYS A 61 15.93 0.39 1.97
C LYS A 61 14.52 -0.15 1.70
N TYR A 62 13.52 0.55 2.21
CA TYR A 62 12.11 0.32 1.96
C TYR A 62 11.48 1.50 1.22
N THR A 63 10.36 1.21 0.57
CA THR A 63 9.44 2.20 0.05
C THR A 63 8.06 1.90 0.60
N ARG A 64 7.45 2.88 1.28
CA ARG A 64 6.03 2.83 1.63
C ARG A 64 5.25 3.35 0.44
N ALA A 65 4.44 2.50 -0.16
CA ALA A 65 3.49 2.88 -1.19
C ALA A 65 2.12 3.10 -0.56
N GLU A 66 1.71 4.37 -0.50
CA GLU A 66 0.49 4.81 0.18
C GLU A 66 -0.58 5.23 -0.83
N ILE A 67 -1.76 4.62 -0.73
CA ILE A 67 -2.88 4.76 -1.65
C ILE A 67 -4.10 5.26 -0.90
N HIS A 68 -4.78 6.25 -1.47
CA HIS A 68 -6.08 6.71 -0.98
C HIS A 68 -7.18 6.41 -2.00
N THR A 69 -8.29 5.81 -1.55
CA THR A 69 -9.42 5.44 -2.43
C THR A 69 -10.73 5.36 -1.63
N ASN A 70 -11.84 5.06 -2.30
CA ASN A 70 -13.17 4.77 -1.71
C ASN A 70 -13.72 3.39 -2.12
N ASP A 71 -12.93 2.63 -2.89
CA ASP A 71 -13.37 1.39 -3.53
C ASP A 71 -12.35 0.30 -3.21
N ILE A 72 -12.37 -0.16 -1.96
CA ILE A 72 -11.54 -1.26 -1.48
C ILE A 72 -12.41 -2.46 -1.12
N ASP A 73 -12.00 -3.58 -1.69
CA ASP A 73 -12.40 -4.91 -1.27
C ASP A 73 -11.22 -5.50 -0.48
N GLU A 74 -11.39 -5.66 0.83
CA GLU A 74 -10.34 -6.10 1.75
C GLU A 74 -9.81 -7.49 1.37
N GLU A 75 -10.67 -8.41 0.92
CA GLU A 75 -10.27 -9.75 0.50
C GLU A 75 -9.40 -9.69 -0.76
N ARG A 76 -9.76 -8.86 -1.74
CA ARG A 76 -8.93 -8.63 -2.93
C ARG A 76 -7.61 -7.98 -2.59
N MET A 77 -7.60 -7.02 -1.67
CA MET A 77 -6.38 -6.37 -1.19
C MET A 77 -5.44 -7.40 -0.52
N ILE A 78 -5.95 -8.25 0.37
CA ILE A 78 -5.16 -9.31 1.02
C ILE A 78 -4.60 -10.29 -0.02
N LYS A 79 -5.41 -10.74 -0.99
CA LYS A 79 -4.94 -11.60 -2.10
C LYS A 79 -3.84 -10.93 -2.91
N PHE A 80 -4.00 -9.65 -3.22
CA PHE A 80 -2.99 -8.88 -3.95
C PHE A 80 -1.69 -8.72 -3.15
N ALA A 81 -1.79 -8.42 -1.85
CA ALA A 81 -0.63 -8.34 -0.97
C ALA A 81 0.09 -9.69 -0.79
N ASN A 82 -0.64 -10.81 -0.77
CA ASN A 82 -0.02 -12.14 -0.81
C ASN A 82 0.69 -12.41 -2.15
N LYS A 83 0.14 -11.94 -3.28
CA LYS A 83 0.83 -12.02 -4.57
C LYS A 83 2.13 -11.21 -4.55
N ILE A 84 2.12 -10.01 -3.95
CA ILE A 84 3.34 -9.22 -3.74
C ILE A 84 4.36 -10.01 -2.92
N ARG A 85 3.94 -10.57 -1.77
CA ARG A 85 4.79 -11.40 -0.90
C ARG A 85 5.50 -12.50 -1.70
N LEU A 86 4.75 -13.25 -2.49
CA LEU A 86 5.28 -14.34 -3.33
C LEU A 86 6.24 -13.81 -4.41
N ASN A 87 5.88 -12.74 -5.11
CA ASN A 87 6.72 -12.13 -6.15
C ASN A 87 8.07 -11.66 -5.60
N LEU A 88 8.05 -11.05 -4.41
CA LEU A 88 9.25 -10.58 -3.72
C LEU A 88 10.00 -11.69 -2.97
N LYS A 89 9.52 -12.95 -3.03
CA LYS A 89 10.08 -14.12 -2.33
C LYS A 89 10.20 -13.91 -0.82
N GLN A 90 9.12 -13.41 -0.24
CA GLN A 90 9.04 -13.02 1.17
C GLN A 90 8.34 -14.10 1.99
N LYS A 91 8.86 -14.35 3.19
CA LYS A 91 8.16 -15.19 4.17
C LYS A 91 6.91 -14.50 4.70
N SER A 92 7.04 -13.22 5.00
CA SER A 92 5.96 -12.37 5.47
C SER A 92 5.94 -11.03 4.74
N PHE A 93 4.77 -10.39 4.68
CA PHE A 93 4.59 -9.10 4.04
C PHE A 93 3.59 -8.25 4.81
N ALA A 94 4.02 -7.04 5.19
CA ALA A 94 3.22 -6.11 5.95
C ALA A 94 2.49 -5.12 5.04
N LEU A 95 1.23 -4.86 5.37
CA LEU A 95 0.49 -3.71 4.88
C LEU A 95 -0.28 -3.06 6.03
N GLU A 96 -0.70 -1.81 5.85
CA GLU A 96 -1.61 -1.12 6.75
C GLU A 96 -2.88 -0.76 5.98
N TYR A 97 -4.06 -1.11 6.50
CA TYR A 97 -5.36 -0.70 5.97
C TYR A 97 -6.11 0.10 7.03
N ASN A 98 -6.43 1.37 6.75
CA ASN A 98 -7.11 2.28 7.67
C ASN A 98 -6.50 2.24 9.08
N ASN A 99 -5.17 2.34 9.16
CA ASN A 99 -4.36 2.31 10.39
C ASN A 99 -4.32 0.96 11.13
N HIS A 100 -4.78 -0.13 10.51
CA HIS A 100 -4.64 -1.48 11.02
C HIS A 100 -3.51 -2.18 10.29
N LEU A 101 -2.46 -2.56 11.03
CA LEU A 101 -1.35 -3.35 10.50
C LEU A 101 -1.81 -4.79 10.28
N ILE A 102 -1.65 -5.27 9.06
CA ILE A 102 -1.94 -6.64 8.64
C ILE A 102 -0.62 -7.27 8.19
N LEU A 103 -0.29 -8.41 8.77
CA LEU A 103 0.86 -9.22 8.40
C LEU A 103 0.38 -10.48 7.69
N ILE A 104 0.78 -10.65 6.43
CA ILE A 104 0.50 -11.84 5.64
C ILE A 104 1.75 -12.70 5.66
N SER A 105 1.63 -13.95 6.11
CA SER A 105 2.76 -14.89 6.21
C SER A 105 2.49 -16.17 5.44
N GLU A 106 3.56 -16.90 5.14
CA GLU A 106 3.48 -18.32 4.79
C GLU A 106 2.86 -19.14 5.95
N ASP A 107 2.13 -20.21 5.59
CA ASP A 107 1.54 -21.15 6.56
C ASP A 107 2.62 -21.93 7.34
#